data_AF-A0A6P6URM7-F1
#
_entry.id   AF-A0A6P6URM7-F1
#
_cell.length_a   1.000
_cell.length_b   1.000
_cell.length_c   1.000
_cell.angle_alpha   90.00
_cell.angle_beta   90.00
_cell.angle_gamma   90.00
#
_symmetry.space_group_name_H-M   'P 1'
#
loop_
_entity.id
_entity.type
_entity.pdbx_description
1 polymer ?
#
loop_
_entity_poly.entity_id
_entity_poly.type
_entity_poly.pdbx_seq_one_letter_code
_entity_poly.pdbx_strand_id
1 'polypeptide(L)'
;MANCATRIMCFFFLFLGFVVLSSADNCFIDWSSENPGDWRTRALCYPPQDLVIKCGTTISSVSKVDLSDYSDCPVNPNPQTTTTKPVEDSQVVFSDLPVGAPSYFIPAGIDQYWCSQGMKARVDVLSPDTAL
;
A
#
# COMPACT_ATOMS: atom_id res chain seq x y z
N MET A 1 -4.54 -20.77 49.23
CA MET A 1 -3.22 -21.32 49.62
C MET A 1 -2.44 -21.56 48.35
N ALA A 2 -1.18 -21.09 48.35
CA ALA A 2 -0.31 -20.96 47.18
C ALA A 2 0.10 -22.31 46.59
N ASN A 3 0.50 -22.28 45.31
CA ASN A 3 1.68 -23.02 44.87
C ASN A 3 2.54 -22.16 43.94
N CYS A 4 3.61 -21.63 44.54
CA CYS A 4 4.97 -21.45 44.00
C CYS A 4 5.41 -22.65 43.13
N ALA A 5 6.38 -22.61 42.21
CA ALA A 5 7.39 -21.61 41.88
C ALA A 5 8.18 -22.09 40.63
N THR A 6 8.60 -21.10 39.83
CA THR A 6 9.94 -21.00 39.20
C THR A 6 10.34 -21.98 38.09
N ARG A 7 10.45 -21.44 36.88
CA ARG A 7 11.76 -21.30 36.20
C ARG A 7 11.75 -20.16 35.20
N ILE A 8 12.34 -19.04 35.65
CA ILE A 8 12.90 -18.01 34.78
C ILE A 8 14.10 -18.65 34.08
N MET A 9 14.00 -18.84 32.77
CA MET A 9 15.14 -18.82 31.88
C MET A 9 14.83 -17.80 30.78
N CYS A 10 15.43 -16.62 30.92
CA CYS A 10 15.51 -15.64 29.86
C CYS A 10 16.29 -16.24 28.70
N PHE A 11 15.68 -16.36 27.52
CA PHE A 11 16.35 -16.10 26.24
C PHE A 11 15.29 -15.76 25.19
N PHE A 12 15.30 -14.48 24.80
CA PHE A 12 15.02 -13.92 23.47
C PHE A 12 14.53 -14.92 22.41
N PHE A 13 13.37 -14.66 21.82
CA PHE A 13 13.25 -14.32 20.39
C PHE A 13 11.83 -13.81 20.09
N LEU A 14 11.74 -12.48 19.99
CA LEU A 14 10.96 -11.70 19.03
C LEU A 14 9.56 -12.21 18.62
N PHE A 15 8.55 -11.49 19.13
CA PHE A 15 7.37 -11.00 18.39
C PHE A 15 7.33 -11.37 16.90
N LEU A 16 6.77 -12.52 16.57
CA LEU A 16 6.07 -12.68 15.30
C LEU A 16 4.59 -12.45 15.59
N GLY A 17 4.29 -11.17 15.75
CA GLY A 17 2.94 -10.67 15.54
C GLY A 17 2.53 -11.03 14.13
N PHE A 18 1.93 -12.20 13.96
CA PHE A 18 1.01 -12.44 12.87
C PHE A 18 -0.17 -11.49 13.10
N VAL A 19 -0.01 -10.24 12.68
CA VAL A 19 -1.14 -9.43 12.25
C VAL A 19 -1.68 -10.19 11.05
N VAL A 20 -2.68 -11.03 11.31
CA VAL A 20 -3.53 -11.60 10.29
C VAL A 20 -4.21 -10.39 9.63
N LEU A 21 -3.59 -9.85 8.59
CA LEU A 21 -4.25 -9.00 7.61
C LEU A 21 -5.31 -9.89 6.98
N SER A 22 -6.53 -9.79 7.52
CA SER A 22 -7.76 -10.34 6.99
C SER A 22 -7.75 -10.25 5.47
N SER A 23 -7.59 -11.40 4.80
CA SER A 23 -7.52 -11.55 3.35
C SER A 23 -8.91 -11.49 2.69
N ALA A 24 -9.78 -10.62 3.19
CA ALA A 24 -11.05 -10.32 2.56
C ALA A 24 -11.22 -8.81 2.65
N ASP A 25 -11.46 -8.18 1.51
CA ASP A 25 -11.84 -6.78 1.26
C ASP A 25 -10.85 -6.04 0.36
N ASN A 26 -11.34 -5.68 -0.82
CA ASN A 26 -10.61 -5.56 -2.09
C ASN A 26 -9.67 -4.34 -2.23
N CYS A 27 -9.40 -3.62 -1.14
CA CYS A 27 -8.77 -2.30 -1.14
C CYS A 27 -7.30 -2.34 -0.68
N PHE A 28 -6.45 -3.05 -1.43
CA PHE A 28 -5.01 -3.03 -1.22
C PHE A 28 -4.23 -3.15 -2.52
N ILE A 29 -2.99 -2.65 -2.50
CA ILE A 29 -2.01 -2.76 -3.57
C ILE A 29 -0.76 -3.41 -2.99
N ASP A 30 -0.20 -4.41 -3.69
CA ASP A 30 1.04 -5.06 -3.30
C ASP A 30 2.13 -4.80 -4.35
N TRP A 31 3.16 -4.08 -3.92
CA TRP A 31 4.41 -3.79 -4.65
C TRP A 31 5.63 -4.29 -3.87
N SER A 32 5.44 -5.28 -3.00
CA SER A 32 6.53 -5.84 -2.19
C SER A 32 7.45 -6.78 -2.95
N SER A 33 7.01 -7.30 -4.10
CA SER A 33 7.85 -8.14 -4.97
C SER A 33 8.83 -7.29 -5.79
N GLU A 34 10.02 -7.81 -6.02
CA GLU A 34 10.98 -7.27 -6.99
C GLU A 34 10.63 -7.63 -8.44
N ASN A 35 9.72 -8.59 -8.65
CA ASN A 35 9.27 -9.01 -9.97
C ASN A 35 8.04 -8.19 -10.42
N PRO A 36 8.13 -7.44 -11.54
CA PRO A 36 7.02 -6.64 -12.06
C PRO A 36 5.71 -7.40 -12.28
N GLY A 37 5.80 -8.69 -12.63
CA GLY A 37 4.63 -9.52 -12.90
C GLY A 37 3.74 -9.79 -11.67
N ASP A 38 4.26 -9.60 -10.46
CA ASP A 38 3.54 -9.85 -9.22
C ASP A 38 2.80 -8.60 -8.71
N TRP A 39 3.08 -7.44 -9.30
CA TRP A 39 2.52 -6.19 -8.82
C TRP A 39 1.04 -6.07 -9.12
N ARG A 40 0.30 -5.68 -8.09
CA ARG A 40 -1.09 -5.29 -8.27
C ARG A 40 -1.14 -3.85 -8.78
N THR A 41 -1.70 -3.66 -9.98
CA THR A 41 -1.82 -2.34 -10.62
C THR A 41 -3.22 -1.73 -10.49
N ARG A 42 -4.18 -2.49 -9.95
CA ARG A 42 -5.55 -2.04 -9.72
C ARG A 42 -6.13 -2.54 -8.40
N ALA A 43 -6.83 -1.65 -7.69
CA ALA A 43 -7.62 -2.00 -6.50
C ALA A 43 -9.03 -1.41 -6.61
N LEU A 44 -9.99 -2.09 -5.98
CA LEU A 44 -11.37 -1.65 -5.86
C LEU A 44 -11.66 -1.44 -4.38
N CYS A 45 -11.99 -0.22 -4.01
CA CYS A 45 -12.26 0.17 -2.64
C CYS A 45 -13.74 0.49 -2.46
N TYR A 46 -14.29 0.23 -1.29
CA TYR A 46 -15.65 0.61 -0.92
C TYR A 46 -15.59 1.47 0.33
N PRO A 47 -16.29 2.62 0.39
CA PRO A 47 -16.33 3.40 1.62
C PRO A 47 -16.92 2.56 2.78
N PRO A 48 -16.35 2.63 4.00
CA PRO A 48 -15.27 3.51 4.47
C PRO A 48 -13.86 2.86 4.48
N GLN A 49 -13.53 1.98 3.53
CA GLN A 49 -12.25 1.28 3.50
C GLN A 49 -11.07 2.22 3.25
N ASP A 50 -10.01 2.00 4.01
CA ASP A 50 -8.68 2.56 3.74
C ASP A 50 -7.97 1.76 2.65
N LEU A 51 -7.25 2.44 1.76
CA LEU A 51 -6.31 1.80 0.85
C LEU A 51 -4.99 1.56 1.56
N VAL A 52 -4.57 0.30 1.56
CA VAL A 52 -3.23 -0.08 2.02
C VAL A 52 -2.35 -0.41 0.81
N ILE A 53 -1.22 0.28 0.69
CA ILE A 53 -0.19 0.00 -0.31
C ILE A 53 0.98 -0.65 0.41
N LYS A 54 1.17 -1.95 0.21
CA LYS A 54 2.30 -2.70 0.71
C LYS A 54 3.50 -2.48 -0.21
N CYS A 55 4.57 -2.00 0.37
CA CYS A 55 5.80 -1.59 -0.32
C CYS A 55 6.91 -2.61 -0.08
N GLY A 56 7.80 -2.77 -1.05
CA GLY A 56 9.05 -3.49 -0.89
C GLY A 56 10.13 -2.61 -0.25
N THR A 57 11.33 -3.15 -0.10
CA THR A 57 12.49 -2.41 0.44
C THR A 57 12.95 -1.27 -0.48
N THR A 58 12.63 -1.34 -1.78
CA THR A 58 13.01 -0.36 -2.79
C THR A 58 12.17 0.92 -2.72
N ILE A 59 10.97 0.87 -2.14
CA ILE A 59 10.04 2.00 -2.10
C ILE A 59 10.13 2.69 -0.73
N SER A 60 10.56 3.95 -0.74
CA SER A 60 10.64 4.77 0.48
C SER A 60 9.41 5.64 0.70
N SER A 61 8.61 5.88 -0.35
CA SER A 61 7.42 6.72 -0.31
C SER A 61 6.49 6.45 -1.50
N VAL A 62 5.22 6.83 -1.38
CA VAL A 62 4.21 6.71 -2.43
C VAL A 62 3.50 8.05 -2.63
N SER A 63 3.27 8.40 -3.89
CA SER A 63 2.62 9.65 -4.29
C SER A 63 1.29 9.37 -4.95
N LYS A 64 0.25 10.11 -4.57
CA LYS A 64 -0.98 10.25 -5.37
C LYS A 64 -0.71 11.26 -6.49
N VAL A 65 -1.08 10.92 -7.71
CA VAL A 65 -0.78 11.70 -8.92
C VAL A 65 -2.00 11.83 -9.83
N ASP A 66 -1.91 12.74 -10.80
CA ASP A 66 -2.92 12.90 -11.83
C ASP A 66 -2.78 11.85 -12.94
N LEU A 67 -3.81 11.74 -13.79
CA LEU A 67 -3.87 10.76 -14.87
C LEU A 67 -2.71 10.90 -15.88
N SER A 68 -2.23 12.13 -16.13
CA SER A 68 -1.10 12.37 -17.04
C SER A 68 0.16 11.70 -16.52
N ASP A 69 0.52 11.96 -15.26
CA ASP A 69 1.73 11.39 -14.63
C ASP A 69 1.63 9.87 -14.50
N TYR A 70 0.43 9.35 -14.22
CA TYR A 70 0.17 7.91 -14.23
C TYR A 70 0.38 7.28 -15.62
N SER A 71 -0.06 7.95 -16.67
CA SER A 71 -0.01 7.42 -18.04
C SER A 71 1.39 7.49 -18.62
N ASP A 72 2.04 8.64 -18.47
CA ASP A 72 3.32 8.94 -19.11
C ASP A 72 4.52 8.48 -18.29
N CYS A 73 4.31 8.16 -17.01
CA CYS A 73 5.34 7.93 -16.00
C CYS A 73 6.26 9.14 -15.85
N PRO A 74 6.28 9.81 -14.69
CA PRO A 74 6.96 11.08 -14.58
C PRO A 74 8.47 10.92 -14.83
N VAL A 75 9.01 11.78 -15.69
CA VAL A 75 10.44 11.83 -16.01
C VAL A 75 11.24 12.38 -14.82
N ASN A 76 10.60 13.21 -13.99
CA ASN A 76 11.16 13.64 -12.71
C ASN A 76 10.63 12.76 -11.57
N PRO A 77 11.50 12.14 -10.75
CA PRO A 77 11.13 11.20 -9.69
C PRO A 77 10.37 11.82 -8.50
N ASN A 78 10.01 13.11 -8.59
CA ASN A 78 9.26 13.87 -7.60
C ASN A 78 8.03 14.52 -8.26
N PRO A 79 6.98 13.75 -8.60
CA PRO A 79 5.67 14.35 -8.85
C PRO A 79 5.25 15.19 -7.62
N GLN A 80 4.44 16.24 -7.81
CA GLN A 80 3.90 16.98 -6.67
C GLN A 80 3.06 16.04 -5.80
N THR A 81 3.53 15.80 -4.58
CA THR A 81 2.95 14.87 -3.62
C THR A 81 1.76 15.49 -2.92
N THR A 82 0.59 14.88 -3.02
CA THR A 82 -0.57 15.26 -2.19
C THR A 82 -0.52 14.64 -0.80
N THR A 83 0.18 13.52 -0.62
CA THR A 83 0.44 12.90 0.68
C THR A 83 1.74 12.11 0.63
N THR A 84 2.73 12.47 1.45
CA THR A 84 3.95 11.71 1.71
C THR A 84 3.92 11.21 3.14
N LYS A 85 3.12 10.17 3.41
CA LYS A 85 3.35 9.40 4.63
C LYS A 85 4.58 8.51 4.40
N PRO A 86 5.53 8.48 5.35
CA PRO A 86 6.60 7.49 5.32
C PRO A 86 5.99 6.09 5.23
N VAL A 87 6.68 5.19 4.55
CA VAL A 87 6.36 3.77 4.59
C VAL A 87 6.65 3.25 6.00
N GLU A 88 5.65 3.23 6.87
CA GLU A 88 5.74 2.62 8.20
C GLU A 88 5.52 1.12 8.04
N ASP A 89 6.39 0.29 8.61
CA ASP A 89 6.30 -1.18 8.55
C ASP A 89 6.11 -1.76 7.12
N SER A 90 6.74 -1.15 6.12
CA SER A 90 6.62 -1.53 4.69
C SER A 90 5.21 -1.31 4.10
N GLN A 91 4.41 -0.38 4.66
CA GLN A 91 3.07 -0.06 4.18
C GLN A 91 2.78 1.45 4.20
N VAL A 92 1.90 1.89 3.31
CA VAL A 92 1.34 3.25 3.29
C VAL A 92 -0.17 3.16 3.26
N VAL A 93 -0.84 3.96 4.09
CA VAL A 93 -2.31 3.94 4.23
C VAL A 93 -2.91 5.26 3.75
N PHE A 94 -3.93 5.18 2.89
CA PHE A 94 -4.70 6.30 2.37
C PHE A 94 -6.18 6.15 2.75
N SER A 95 -6.66 7.08 3.58
CA SER A 95 -8.05 7.09 4.08
C SER A 95 -8.97 8.06 3.32
N ASP A 96 -8.40 9.05 2.62
CA ASP A 96 -9.16 10.06 1.88
C ASP A 96 -9.15 9.75 0.38
N LEU A 97 -10.02 8.81 -0.03
CA LEU A 97 -10.20 8.43 -1.42
C LEU A 97 -11.54 8.96 -1.97
N PRO A 98 -11.54 9.67 -3.11
CA PRO A 98 -12.76 10.19 -3.70
C PRO A 98 -13.65 9.05 -4.22
N VAL A 99 -14.92 9.07 -3.81
CA VAL A 99 -15.94 8.10 -4.28
C VAL A 99 -16.35 8.43 -5.72
N GLY A 100 -16.44 7.40 -6.57
CA GLY A 100 -16.91 7.55 -7.96
C GLY A 100 -15.87 8.13 -8.93
N ALA A 101 -14.64 8.38 -8.47
CA ALA A 101 -13.52 8.80 -9.33
C ALA A 101 -12.27 7.96 -9.03
N PRO A 102 -11.51 7.55 -10.07
CA PRO A 102 -10.25 6.86 -9.86
C PRO A 102 -9.21 7.77 -9.19
N SER A 103 -8.42 7.19 -8.29
CA SER A 103 -7.18 7.77 -7.80
C SER A 103 -5.98 7.02 -8.38
N TYR A 104 -4.92 7.74 -8.71
CA TYR A 104 -3.71 7.16 -9.29
C TYR A 104 -2.54 7.32 -8.34
N PHE A 105 -1.71 6.29 -8.25
CA PHE A 105 -0.58 6.23 -7.34
C PHE A 105 0.65 5.71 -8.04
N ILE A 106 1.80 6.29 -7.70
CA ILE A 106 3.11 5.82 -8.10
C ILE A 106 4.07 5.91 -6.91
N PRO A 107 5.05 5.01 -6.79
CA PRO A 107 6.14 5.20 -5.84
C PRO A 107 6.87 6.53 -6.11
N ALA A 108 7.26 7.24 -5.06
CA ALA A 108 8.15 8.39 -5.19
C ALA A 108 9.61 7.94 -5.16
N GLY A 109 10.48 8.65 -5.88
CA GLY A 109 11.90 8.33 -5.92
C GLY A 109 12.29 7.12 -6.79
N ILE A 110 11.33 6.48 -7.47
CA ILE A 110 11.63 5.48 -8.50
C ILE A 110 11.86 6.15 -9.85
N ASP A 111 12.67 5.51 -10.69
CA ASP A 111 12.86 5.96 -12.07
C ASP A 111 11.64 5.64 -12.95
N GLN A 112 11.64 6.24 -14.15
CA GLN A 112 10.61 6.01 -15.16
C GLN A 112 10.52 4.53 -15.58
N TYR A 113 11.61 3.77 -15.45
CA TYR A 113 11.65 2.36 -15.83
C TYR A 113 10.69 1.56 -14.96
N TRP A 114 10.77 1.63 -13.63
CA TRP A 114 9.87 0.87 -12.74
C TRP A 114 8.39 1.22 -12.94
N CYS A 115 8.08 2.51 -13.13
CA CYS A 115 6.72 2.94 -13.45
C CYS A 115 6.23 2.34 -14.80
N SER A 116 7.08 2.32 -15.83
CA SER A 116 6.76 1.75 -17.14
C SER A 116 6.55 0.23 -17.10
N GLN A 117 7.21 -0.46 -16.17
CA GLN A 117 7.02 -1.88 -15.92
C GLN A 117 5.71 -2.20 -15.20
N GLY A 118 4.99 -1.18 -14.70
CA GLY A 118 3.72 -1.36 -14.01
C GLY A 118 3.75 -1.07 -12.51
N MET A 119 4.84 -0.49 -11.97
CA MET A 119 4.90 -0.07 -10.57
C MET A 119 4.08 1.22 -10.37
N LYS A 120 2.79 1.13 -10.64
CA LYS A 120 1.77 2.18 -10.60
C LYS A 120 0.40 1.56 -10.38
N ALA A 121 -0.45 2.26 -9.64
CA ALA A 121 -1.76 1.75 -9.26
C ALA A 121 -2.85 2.72 -9.65
N ARG A 122 -3.94 2.16 -10.16
CA ARG A 122 -5.23 2.82 -10.26
C ARG A 122 -6.15 2.24 -9.20
N VAL A 123 -6.78 3.10 -8.42
CA VAL A 123 -7.71 2.70 -7.36
C VAL A 123 -9.06 3.31 -7.65
N ASP A 124 -10.06 2.47 -7.86
CA ASP A 124 -11.43 2.92 -8.07
C ASP A 124 -12.23 2.71 -6.78
N VAL A 125 -12.83 3.79 -6.26
CA VAL A 125 -13.71 3.72 -5.09
C VAL A 125 -15.15 3.63 -5.58
N LEU A 126 -15.77 2.47 -5.37
CA LEU A 126 -17.14 2.21 -5.78
C LEU A 126 -18.12 2.78 -4.74
N SER A 127 -19.20 3.40 -5.22
CA SER A 127 -20.29 3.80 -4.33
C SER A 127 -20.95 2.54 -3.76
N PRO A 128 -21.36 2.53 -2.48
CA PRO A 128 -22.13 1.41 -1.92
C PRO A 128 -23.42 1.11 -2.72
N ASP A 129 -23.95 2.10 -3.44
CA ASP A 129 -25.16 1.96 -4.28
C ASP A 129 -24.91 1.25 -5.62
N THR A 130 -23.66 0.95 -5.97
CA THR A 130 -23.31 0.26 -7.24
C THR A 130 -23.50 -1.26 -7.17
N ALA A 131 -23.99 -1.79 -6.04
CA ALA A 131 -24.22 -3.21 -5.79
C ALA A 131 -25.70 -3.64 -5.96
N LEU A 132 -26.54 -2.82 -6.60
CA LEU A 132 -27.96 -3.12 -6.89
C LEU A 132 -28.16 -3.51 -8.36
#